data_AF-A0A8S3QWY7-F1
#
_entry.id   AF-A0A8S3QWY7-F1
#
_cell.length_a   1.000
_cell.length_b   1.000
_cell.length_c   1.000
_cell.angle_alpha   90.00
_cell.angle_beta   90.00
_cell.angle_gamma   90.00
#
_symmetry.space_group_name_H-M   'P 1'
#
loop_
_entity.id
_entity.type
_entity.pdbx_description
1 polymer ?
#
loop_
_entity_poly.entity_id
_entity_poly.type
_entity_poly.pdbx_seq_one_letter_code
_entity_poly.pdbx_strand_id
1 'polypeptide(L)'
;MPVKLFPKAVKALEGLCNQPTSAELLQRDDLSEYLRFSTNFMLEHNQTEQDIIGHNLVYLHVNYNTFRLAFWSLYKLLENREALEGLRKEIDEVVRCKRAEMDDDEEEIVFSMEEIDSLKVLDSVVNETLRVSSGVFVVRSVLEDTEFEMENGQNFTVRKGDKVAMYPPAMHKDPEIFENPDEYKYDRFVDAKFYKYGKEVKNPVMAFGALCPGKKYAIVQSKWFLLSSMYSFDMELCDGESTQPDINYYGHEILPPTKEVQIRYKLRQNIEKLSFL
;
A
#
# COMPACT_ATOMS: atom_id res chain seq x y z
N MET A 1 -12.28 -24.90 -2.91
CA MET A 1 -13.59 -24.58 -2.30
C MET A 1 -14.67 -24.84 -3.35
N PRO A 2 -15.83 -25.45 -3.05
CA PRO A 2 -16.81 -25.76 -4.08
C PRO A 2 -17.40 -24.47 -4.68
N VAL A 3 -17.08 -24.19 -5.94
CA VAL A 3 -17.52 -23.01 -6.72
C VAL A 3 -19.05 -22.85 -6.71
N LYS A 4 -19.79 -23.96 -6.59
CA LYS A 4 -21.26 -24.02 -6.47
C LYS A 4 -21.81 -23.30 -5.22
N LEU A 5 -21.00 -23.08 -4.18
CA LEU A 5 -21.44 -22.39 -2.96
C LEU A 5 -21.43 -20.86 -3.10
N PHE A 6 -20.86 -20.32 -4.18
CA PHE A 6 -20.67 -18.88 -4.35
C PHE A 6 -21.12 -18.40 -5.75
N PRO A 7 -22.40 -18.55 -6.12
CA PRO A 7 -22.89 -18.25 -7.48
C PRO A 7 -22.65 -16.81 -7.91
N LYS A 8 -22.67 -15.85 -6.97
CA LYS A 8 -22.30 -14.45 -7.25
C LYS A 8 -20.83 -14.30 -7.64
N ALA A 9 -19.93 -15.02 -6.97
CA ALA A 9 -18.50 -15.00 -7.28
C ALA A 9 -18.22 -15.64 -8.65
N VAL A 10 -18.97 -16.69 -9.02
CA VAL A 10 -18.89 -17.31 -10.35
C VAL A 10 -19.25 -16.31 -11.43
N LYS A 11 -20.41 -15.65 -11.30
CA LYS A 11 -20.85 -14.65 -12.27
C LYS A 11 -19.88 -13.47 -12.39
N ALA A 12 -19.29 -13.04 -11.28
CA ALA A 12 -18.26 -12.00 -11.29
C ALA A 12 -17.00 -12.47 -12.03
N LEU A 13 -16.55 -13.71 -11.79
CA LEU A 13 -15.41 -14.30 -12.47
C LEU A 13 -15.66 -14.45 -13.98
N GLU A 14 -16.85 -14.89 -14.39
CA GLU A 14 -17.24 -14.94 -15.82
C GLU A 14 -17.11 -13.56 -16.48
N GLY A 15 -17.53 -12.50 -15.78
CA GLY A 15 -17.35 -11.12 -16.25
C GLY A 15 -15.87 -10.73 -16.38
N LEU A 16 -15.05 -11.06 -15.37
CA LEU A 16 -13.62 -10.79 -15.36
C LEU A 16 -12.82 -11.61 -16.38
N CYS A 17 -13.31 -12.78 -16.75
CA CYS A 17 -12.71 -13.62 -17.78
C CYS A 17 -12.97 -13.11 -19.20
N ASN A 18 -13.86 -12.14 -19.41
CA ASN A 18 -14.08 -11.48 -20.72
C ASN A 18 -12.99 -10.44 -21.05
N GLN A 19 -11.77 -10.62 -20.53
CA GLN A 19 -10.62 -9.79 -20.86
C GLN A 19 -10.07 -10.15 -22.26
N PRO A 20 -9.29 -9.27 -22.91
CA PRO A 20 -8.65 -9.61 -24.17
C PRO A 20 -7.78 -10.86 -24.02
N THR A 21 -7.73 -11.66 -25.08
CA THR A 21 -6.88 -12.87 -25.13
C THR A 21 -5.40 -12.51 -25.01
N SER A 22 -4.58 -13.47 -24.62
CA SER A 22 -3.12 -13.35 -24.58
C SER A 22 -2.54 -12.83 -25.90
N ALA A 23 -3.05 -13.32 -27.03
CA ALA A 23 -2.67 -12.87 -28.36
C ALA A 23 -3.04 -11.40 -28.63
N GLU A 24 -4.25 -10.98 -28.24
CA GLU A 24 -4.69 -9.58 -28.37
C GLU A 24 -3.92 -8.65 -27.44
N LEU A 25 -3.64 -9.07 -26.20
CA LEU A 25 -2.84 -8.31 -25.25
C LEU A 25 -1.42 -8.06 -25.79
N LEU A 26 -0.77 -9.10 -26.31
CA LEU A 26 0.60 -9.01 -26.83
C LEU A 26 0.75 -8.09 -28.05
N GLN A 27 -0.33 -7.88 -28.81
CA GLN A 27 -0.37 -6.94 -29.94
C GLN A 27 -0.50 -5.48 -29.52
N ARG A 28 -0.77 -5.19 -28.24
CA ARG A 28 -0.86 -3.81 -27.77
C ARG A 28 0.52 -3.18 -27.64
N ASP A 29 0.63 -1.97 -28.19
CA ASP A 29 1.85 -1.15 -28.09
C ASP A 29 2.09 -0.65 -26.67
N ASP A 30 1.02 -0.45 -25.88
CA ASP A 30 1.04 0.05 -24.51
C ASP A 30 1.11 -1.05 -23.43
N LEU A 31 1.29 -2.32 -23.83
CA LEU A 31 1.36 -3.42 -22.87
C LEU A 31 2.64 -3.33 -22.03
N SER A 32 2.47 -3.33 -20.70
CA SER A 32 3.60 -3.36 -19.75
C SER A 32 4.56 -4.53 -20.05
N GLU A 33 5.86 -4.29 -19.87
CA GLU A 33 6.89 -5.31 -20.05
C GLU A 33 6.66 -6.56 -19.20
N TYR A 34 6.17 -6.38 -17.96
CA TYR A 34 5.86 -7.50 -17.06
C TYR A 34 4.74 -8.40 -17.61
N LEU A 35 3.64 -7.81 -18.09
CA LEU A 35 2.54 -8.61 -18.68
C LEU A 35 3.01 -9.30 -19.96
N ARG A 36 3.84 -8.64 -20.77
CA ARG A 36 4.46 -9.25 -21.96
C ARG A 36 5.33 -10.45 -21.58
N PHE A 37 6.24 -10.26 -20.62
CA PHE A 37 7.12 -11.30 -20.10
C PHE A 37 6.34 -12.49 -19.53
N SER A 38 5.42 -12.23 -18.59
CA SER A 38 4.66 -13.29 -17.92
C SER A 38 3.75 -14.05 -18.88
N THR A 39 3.11 -13.36 -19.83
CA THR A 39 2.29 -14.00 -20.87
C THR A 39 3.14 -14.89 -21.77
N ASN A 40 4.26 -14.39 -22.30
CA ASN A 40 5.16 -15.19 -23.13
C ASN A 40 5.72 -16.41 -22.38
N PHE A 41 6.17 -16.21 -21.14
CA PHE A 41 6.66 -17.29 -20.28
C PHE A 41 5.61 -18.38 -20.08
N MET A 42 4.35 -18.01 -19.80
CA MET A 42 3.27 -18.97 -19.63
C MET A 42 2.94 -19.74 -20.93
N LEU A 43 2.95 -19.05 -22.08
CA LEU A 43 2.75 -19.69 -23.39
C LEU A 43 3.87 -20.70 -23.70
N GLU A 44 5.14 -20.34 -23.45
CA GLU A 44 6.29 -21.23 -23.63
C GLU A 44 6.21 -22.49 -22.74
N HIS A 45 5.52 -22.39 -21.60
CA HIS A 45 5.31 -23.49 -20.66
C HIS A 45 3.93 -24.17 -20.82
N ASN A 46 3.31 -24.02 -21.99
CA ASN A 46 2.04 -24.67 -22.37
C ASN A 46 0.89 -24.42 -21.38
N GLN A 47 0.87 -23.26 -20.73
CA GLN A 47 -0.27 -22.86 -19.90
C GLN A 47 -1.48 -22.52 -20.79
N THR A 48 -2.68 -22.77 -20.28
CA THR A 48 -3.90 -22.48 -21.04
C THR A 48 -4.22 -20.99 -21.02
N GLU A 49 -5.05 -20.54 -21.95
CA GLU A 49 -5.58 -19.17 -21.94
C GLU A 49 -6.27 -18.84 -20.60
N GLN A 50 -6.97 -19.83 -20.02
CA GLN A 50 -7.62 -19.67 -18.73
C GLN A 50 -6.63 -19.48 -17.58
N ASP A 51 -5.47 -20.15 -17.62
CA ASP A 51 -4.41 -19.99 -16.62
C ASP A 51 -3.78 -18.59 -16.73
N ILE A 52 -3.55 -18.09 -17.95
CA ILE A 52 -3.01 -16.74 -18.20
C ILE A 52 -3.98 -15.66 -17.72
N ILE A 53 -5.27 -15.78 -18.08
CA ILE A 53 -6.36 -14.92 -17.59
C ILE A 53 -6.38 -14.92 -16.06
N GLY A 54 -6.33 -16.11 -15.45
CA GLY A 54 -6.30 -16.27 -13.99
C GLY A 54 -5.11 -15.58 -13.35
N HIS A 55 -3.90 -15.77 -13.91
CA HIS A 55 -2.68 -15.10 -13.46
C HIS A 55 -2.81 -13.58 -13.52
N ASN A 56 -3.30 -13.03 -14.63
CA ASN A 56 -3.46 -11.59 -14.82
C ASN A 56 -4.48 -11.01 -13.82
N LEU A 57 -5.56 -11.74 -13.52
CA LEU A 57 -6.54 -11.33 -12.50
C LEU A 57 -5.95 -11.35 -11.09
N VAL A 58 -5.11 -12.34 -10.76
CA VAL A 58 -4.37 -12.35 -9.49
C VAL A 58 -3.44 -11.15 -9.41
N TYR A 59 -2.73 -10.83 -10.51
CA TYR A 59 -1.84 -9.67 -10.53
C TYR A 59 -2.60 -8.35 -10.36
N LEU A 60 -3.75 -8.19 -11.03
CA LEU A 60 -4.64 -7.05 -10.81
C LEU A 60 -5.10 -6.96 -9.34
N HIS A 61 -5.50 -8.10 -8.76
CA HIS A 61 -5.97 -8.16 -7.38
C HIS A 61 -4.89 -7.74 -6.36
N VAL A 62 -3.66 -8.25 -6.49
CA VAL A 62 -2.60 -7.92 -5.52
C VAL A 62 -2.18 -6.45 -5.59
N ASN A 63 -2.25 -5.83 -6.78
CA ASN A 63 -1.99 -4.40 -6.95
C ASN A 63 -3.12 -3.50 -6.43
N TYR A 64 -4.34 -4.03 -6.27
CA TYR A 64 -5.49 -3.25 -5.82
C TYR A 64 -5.31 -2.62 -4.43
N ASN A 65 -4.49 -3.23 -3.57
CA ASN A 65 -4.16 -2.67 -2.26
C ASN A 65 -3.47 -1.31 -2.34
N THR A 66 -2.67 -1.05 -3.39
CA THR A 66 -2.01 0.25 -3.56
C THR A 66 -3.03 1.37 -3.75
N PHE A 67 -4.15 1.13 -4.42
CA PHE A 67 -5.23 2.11 -4.53
C PHE A 67 -5.89 2.40 -3.18
N ARG A 68 -6.02 1.39 -2.32
CA ARG A 68 -6.55 1.58 -0.96
C ARG A 68 -5.58 2.36 -0.08
N LEU A 69 -4.28 2.11 -0.19
CA LEU A 69 -3.26 2.91 0.48
C LEU A 69 -3.34 4.37 0.03
N ALA A 70 -3.40 4.62 -1.28
CA ALA A 70 -3.54 5.98 -1.81
C ALA A 70 -4.81 6.67 -1.29
N PHE A 71 -5.95 5.96 -1.28
CA PHE A 71 -7.20 6.46 -0.73
C PHE A 71 -7.07 6.85 0.75
N TRP A 72 -6.57 5.95 1.60
CA TRP A 72 -6.46 6.21 3.03
C TRP A 72 -5.46 7.30 3.34
N SER A 73 -4.34 7.35 2.63
CA SER A 73 -3.32 8.38 2.81
C SER A 73 -3.92 9.75 2.48
N LEU A 74 -4.61 9.86 1.34
CA LEU A 74 -5.26 11.10 0.95
C LEU A 74 -6.35 11.48 1.97
N TYR A 75 -7.24 10.55 2.32
CA TYR A 75 -8.29 10.81 3.31
C TYR A 75 -7.72 11.31 4.64
N LYS A 76 -6.68 10.65 5.17
CA LYS A 76 -6.08 11.02 6.46
C LYS A 76 -5.37 12.37 6.42
N LEU A 77 -4.73 12.72 5.31
CA LEU A 77 -4.19 14.06 5.10
C LEU A 77 -5.31 15.11 5.06
N LEU A 78 -6.41 14.86 4.34
CA LEU A 78 -7.51 15.83 4.24
C LEU A 78 -8.33 15.95 5.53
N GLU A 79 -8.42 14.88 6.32
CA GLU A 79 -9.04 14.87 7.65
C GLU A 79 -8.17 15.62 8.70
N ASN A 80 -6.85 15.62 8.52
CA ASN A 80 -5.90 16.24 9.45
C ASN A 80 -5.11 17.37 8.77
N ARG A 81 -5.56 18.61 9.02
CA ARG A 81 -4.93 19.81 8.47
C ARG A 81 -3.45 19.95 8.82
N GLU A 82 -3.04 19.57 10.03
CA GLU A 82 -1.64 19.62 10.45
C GLU A 82 -0.78 18.63 9.63
N ALA A 83 -1.31 17.43 9.39
CA ALA A 83 -0.66 16.44 8.53
C ALA A 83 -0.50 16.94 7.09
N LEU A 84 -1.56 17.54 6.53
CA LEU A 84 -1.54 18.12 5.19
C LEU A 84 -0.50 19.24 5.07
N GLU A 85 -0.50 20.18 6.02
CA GLU A 85 0.45 21.31 6.03
C GLU A 85 1.89 20.83 6.24
N GLY A 86 2.10 19.87 7.15
CA GLY A 86 3.41 19.27 7.43
C GLY A 86 4.00 18.57 6.20
N LEU A 87 3.20 17.75 5.51
CA LEU A 87 3.64 17.07 4.29
C LEU A 87 3.89 18.06 3.15
N ARG A 88 3.00 19.04 2.94
CA ARG A 88 3.19 20.08 1.92
C ARG A 88 4.47 20.87 2.13
N LYS A 89 4.83 21.17 3.38
CA LYS A 89 6.07 21.86 3.71
C LYS A 89 7.30 21.07 3.27
N GLU A 90 7.34 19.76 3.52
CA GLU A 90 8.45 18.90 3.06
C GLU A 90 8.53 18.88 1.52
N ILE A 91 7.38 18.75 0.85
CA ILE A 91 7.29 18.68 -0.61
C ILE A 91 7.69 20.00 -1.28
N ASP A 92 7.14 21.13 -0.82
CA ASP A 92 7.45 22.45 -1.38
C ASP A 92 8.94 22.79 -1.17
N GLU A 93 9.55 22.35 -0.06
CA GLU A 93 10.99 22.52 0.21
C GLU A 93 11.85 21.70 -0.76
N VAL A 94 11.59 20.40 -0.92
CA VAL A 94 12.40 19.56 -1.82
C VAL A 94 12.27 19.99 -3.27
N VAL A 95 11.06 20.38 -3.71
CA VAL A 95 10.83 20.90 -5.06
C VAL A 95 11.61 22.19 -5.28
N ARG A 96 11.59 23.12 -4.32
CA ARG A 96 12.36 24.37 -4.39
C ARG A 96 13.87 24.10 -4.47
N CYS A 97 14.39 23.19 -3.63
CA CYS A 97 15.80 22.81 -3.66
C CYS A 97 16.20 22.25 -5.02
N LYS A 98 15.43 21.30 -5.56
CA LYS A 98 15.71 20.74 -6.89
C LYS A 98 15.66 21.82 -7.98
N ARG A 99 14.66 22.71 -7.96
CA ARG A 99 14.58 23.79 -8.95
C ARG A 99 15.78 24.73 -8.93
N ALA A 100 16.36 24.97 -7.75
CA ALA A 100 17.55 25.80 -7.60
C ALA A 100 18.85 25.12 -8.08
N GLU A 101 18.85 23.80 -8.22
CA GLU A 101 19.98 23.01 -8.71
C GLU A 101 19.92 22.75 -10.23
N MET A 102 18.78 23.02 -10.87
CA MET A 102 18.56 22.83 -12.30
C MET A 102 19.08 24.01 -13.11
N ASP A 103 19.51 23.72 -14.34
CA ASP A 103 19.78 24.74 -15.35
C ASP A 103 18.46 25.40 -15.84
N ASP A 104 18.54 26.66 -16.30
CA ASP A 104 17.36 27.42 -16.76
C ASP A 104 16.62 26.74 -17.94
N ASP A 105 17.33 25.92 -18.72
CA ASP A 105 16.81 25.18 -19.89
C ASP A 105 16.03 23.92 -19.50
N GLU A 106 16.11 23.47 -18.24
CA GLU A 106 15.35 22.31 -17.77
C GLU A 106 13.91 22.69 -17.42
N GLU A 107 12.95 22.07 -18.10
CA GLU A 107 11.51 22.36 -17.96
C GLU A 107 10.79 21.48 -16.91
N GLU A 108 11.43 20.41 -16.43
CA GLU A 108 10.79 19.41 -15.58
C GLU A 108 11.69 18.95 -14.43
N ILE A 109 11.13 18.92 -13.22
CA ILE A 109 11.79 18.40 -12.03
C ILE A 109 11.64 16.89 -12.02
N VAL A 110 12.75 16.19 -12.21
CA VAL A 110 12.79 14.71 -12.20
C VAL A 110 13.15 14.21 -10.81
N PHE A 111 12.29 13.36 -10.24
CA PHE A 111 12.57 12.64 -8.99
C PHE A 111 13.04 11.22 -9.27
N SER A 112 14.09 10.79 -8.59
CA SER A 112 14.52 9.40 -8.52
C SER A 112 13.81 8.63 -7.40
N MET A 113 13.83 7.30 -7.48
CA MET A 113 13.32 6.42 -6.42
C MET A 113 13.94 6.70 -5.04
N GLU A 114 15.24 6.98 -5.00
CA GLU A 114 15.99 7.21 -3.75
C GLU A 114 15.61 8.54 -3.11
N GLU A 115 15.42 9.58 -3.91
CA GLU A 115 14.97 10.89 -3.44
C GLU A 115 13.58 10.80 -2.82
N ILE A 116 12.63 10.14 -3.49
CA ILE A 116 11.27 9.93 -2.96
C ILE A 116 11.33 9.12 -1.66
N ASP A 117 12.21 8.11 -1.58
CA ASP A 117 12.32 7.28 -0.39
C ASP A 117 12.92 8.04 0.81
N SER A 118 13.76 9.06 0.55
CA SER A 118 14.41 9.88 1.58
C SER A 118 13.49 10.90 2.27
N LEU A 119 12.30 11.15 1.74
CA LEU A 119 11.32 12.10 2.29
C LEU A 119 10.68 11.52 3.56
N LYS A 120 11.10 12.05 4.72
CA LYS A 120 10.81 11.48 6.04
C LYS A 120 9.35 11.67 6.45
N VAL A 121 8.77 12.84 6.22
CA VAL A 121 7.36 13.11 6.54
C VAL A 121 6.47 12.28 5.63
N LEU A 122 6.79 12.22 4.34
CA LEU A 122 6.08 11.38 3.38
C LEU A 122 6.15 9.89 3.73
N ASP A 123 7.33 9.39 4.13
CA ASP A 123 7.48 8.02 4.63
C ASP A 123 6.64 7.77 5.89
N SER A 124 6.66 8.72 6.82
CA SER A 124 5.86 8.63 8.04
C SER A 124 4.36 8.63 7.80
N VAL A 125 3.86 9.46 6.87
CA VAL A 125 2.46 9.48 6.44
C VAL A 125 2.06 8.12 5.87
N VAL A 126 2.88 7.52 5.00
CA VAL A 126 2.59 6.21 4.40
C VAL A 126 2.58 5.11 5.48
N ASN A 127 3.58 5.09 6.37
CA ASN A 127 3.66 4.09 7.45
C ASN A 127 2.52 4.23 8.45
N GLU A 128 2.15 5.45 8.86
CA GLU A 128 1.02 5.68 9.76
C GLU A 128 -0.30 5.29 9.11
N THR A 129 -0.47 5.59 7.83
CA THR A 129 -1.65 5.17 7.07
C THR A 129 -1.77 3.66 7.02
N LEU A 130 -0.68 2.95 6.73
CA LEU A 130 -0.65 1.49 6.76
C LEU A 130 -0.98 0.95 8.15
N ARG A 131 -0.45 1.55 9.22
CA ARG A 131 -0.73 1.15 10.61
C ARG A 131 -2.22 1.20 10.93
N VAL A 132 -2.93 2.27 10.53
CA VAL A 132 -4.34 2.47 10.89
C VAL A 132 -5.33 1.77 9.95
N SER A 133 -4.92 1.44 8.73
CA SER A 133 -5.81 0.88 7.70
C SER A 133 -5.57 -0.60 7.39
N SER A 134 -4.52 -1.21 7.93
CA SER A 134 -4.20 -2.61 7.66
C SER A 134 -5.25 -3.57 8.26
N GLY A 135 -5.63 -4.57 7.45
CA GLY A 135 -6.44 -5.72 7.85
C GLY A 135 -5.68 -7.04 7.70
N VAL A 136 -4.36 -6.99 7.52
CA VAL A 136 -3.55 -8.14 7.12
C VAL A 136 -3.59 -9.28 8.15
N PHE A 137 -3.63 -10.50 7.63
CA PHE A 137 -3.46 -11.73 8.39
C PHE A 137 -2.25 -12.49 7.85
N VAL A 138 -1.35 -12.91 8.74
CA VAL A 138 -0.20 -13.75 8.39
C VAL A 138 -0.46 -15.14 8.89
N VAL A 139 -0.41 -16.14 8.01
CA VAL A 139 -0.63 -17.55 8.37
C VAL A 139 0.55 -18.39 7.89
N ARG A 140 1.00 -19.32 8.74
CA ARG A 140 2.02 -20.32 8.45
C ARG A 140 1.53 -21.70 8.83
N SER A 141 1.85 -22.69 8.01
CA SER A 141 1.66 -24.10 8.32
C SER A 141 2.89 -24.63 9.02
N VAL A 142 2.70 -25.34 10.13
CA VAL A 142 3.78 -25.96 10.89
C VAL A 142 4.14 -27.29 10.24
N LEU A 143 5.35 -27.39 9.68
CA LEU A 143 5.80 -28.58 8.95
C LEU A 143 6.35 -29.68 9.88
N GLU A 144 6.85 -29.28 11.05
CA GLU A 144 7.44 -30.16 12.07
C GLU A 144 7.14 -29.57 13.45
N ASP A 145 7.07 -30.41 14.48
CA ASP A 145 6.92 -29.95 15.87
C ASP A 145 8.01 -28.92 16.17
N THR A 146 7.60 -27.70 16.53
CA THR A 146 8.51 -26.55 16.68
C THR A 146 8.31 -25.92 18.05
N GLU A 147 9.41 -25.66 18.75
CA GLU A 147 9.40 -24.87 19.98
C GLU A 147 9.73 -23.41 19.66
N PHE A 148 8.99 -22.49 20.27
CA PHE A 148 9.17 -21.05 20.13
C PHE A 148 9.26 -20.40 21.52
N GLU A 149 10.37 -19.73 21.78
CA GLU A 149 10.54 -18.85 22.93
C GLU A 149 10.11 -17.43 22.53
N MET A 150 9.11 -16.89 23.23
CA MET A 150 8.65 -15.53 23.08
C MET A 150 9.61 -14.55 23.77
N GLU A 151 9.60 -13.30 23.31
CA GLU A 151 10.42 -12.23 23.88
C GLU A 151 10.12 -11.92 25.36
N ASN A 152 8.95 -12.34 25.87
CA ASN A 152 8.57 -12.23 27.28
C ASN A 152 8.97 -13.46 28.14
N GLY A 153 9.75 -14.39 27.58
CA GLY A 153 10.26 -15.59 28.23
C GLY A 153 9.29 -16.77 28.28
N GLN A 154 8.12 -16.68 27.62
CA GLN A 154 7.19 -17.81 27.52
C GLN A 154 7.61 -18.77 26.39
N ASN A 155 7.58 -20.08 26.67
CA ASN A 155 7.86 -21.10 25.67
C ASN A 155 6.57 -21.79 25.20
N PHE A 156 6.43 -21.94 23.90
CA PHE A 156 5.30 -22.60 23.26
C PHE A 156 5.80 -23.72 22.34
N THR A 157 5.12 -24.86 22.37
CA THR A 157 5.31 -25.93 21.38
C THR A 157 4.13 -25.90 20.42
N VAL A 158 4.40 -25.72 19.13
CA VAL A 158 3.41 -25.85 18.05
C VAL A 158 3.61 -27.17 17.33
N ARG A 159 2.52 -27.89 17.06
CA ARG A 159 2.60 -29.26 16.54
C ARG A 159 2.61 -29.25 15.03
N LYS A 160 3.27 -30.25 14.43
CA LYS A 160 3.18 -30.55 13.02
C LYS A 160 1.72 -30.65 12.58
N GLY A 161 1.39 -29.93 11.51
CA GLY A 161 0.04 -29.86 10.96
C GLY A 161 -0.81 -28.71 11.51
N ASP A 162 -0.39 -28.05 12.59
CA ASP A 162 -1.05 -26.85 13.08
C ASP A 162 -0.85 -25.66 12.10
N LYS A 163 -1.72 -24.66 12.23
CA LYS A 163 -1.54 -23.35 11.60
C LYS A 163 -1.30 -22.31 12.67
N VAL A 164 -0.23 -21.54 12.50
CA VAL A 164 0.05 -20.37 13.33
C VAL A 164 -0.39 -19.14 12.57
N ALA A 165 -1.19 -18.30 13.20
CA ALA A 165 -1.69 -17.06 12.63
C ALA A 165 -1.33 -15.85 13.49
N MET A 166 -0.99 -14.75 12.85
CA MET A 166 -0.77 -13.45 13.47
C MET A 166 -1.69 -12.42 12.83
N TYR A 167 -2.24 -11.54 13.66
CA TYR A 167 -3.01 -10.37 13.23
C TYR A 167 -2.24 -9.09 13.58
N PRO A 168 -1.33 -8.62 12.71
CA PRO A 168 -0.55 -7.40 12.93
C PRO A 168 -1.33 -6.16 13.36
N PRO A 169 -2.59 -5.93 12.91
CA PRO A 169 -3.36 -4.77 13.38
C PRO A 169 -3.59 -4.75 14.90
N ALA A 170 -3.54 -5.89 15.59
CA ALA A 170 -3.54 -5.91 17.05
C ALA A 170 -2.27 -5.29 17.65
N MET A 171 -1.10 -5.58 17.06
CA MET A 171 0.18 -4.98 17.44
C MET A 171 0.22 -3.49 17.11
N HIS A 172 -0.39 -3.08 15.98
CA HIS A 172 -0.54 -1.67 15.59
C HIS A 172 -1.32 -0.84 16.60
N LYS A 173 -2.13 -1.49 17.46
CA LYS A 173 -2.90 -0.87 18.54
C LYS A 173 -2.27 -1.01 19.93
N ASP A 174 -1.07 -1.57 20.02
CA ASP A 174 -0.40 -1.79 21.30
C ASP A 174 0.18 -0.47 21.85
N PRO A 175 -0.29 0.04 23.00
CA PRO A 175 0.17 1.31 23.55
C PRO A 175 1.61 1.28 24.09
N GLU A 176 2.19 0.09 24.29
CA GLU A 176 3.62 -0.03 24.64
C GLU A 176 4.50 0.25 23.42
N ILE A 177 4.01 -0.09 22.22
CA ILE A 177 4.71 0.15 20.95
C ILE A 177 4.40 1.55 20.45
N PHE A 178 3.13 1.96 20.45
CA PHE A 178 2.66 3.21 19.86
C PHE A 178 1.91 4.07 20.88
N GLU A 179 2.49 5.20 21.28
CA GLU A 179 1.81 6.16 22.18
C GLU A 179 0.55 6.74 21.52
N ASN A 180 -0.58 6.72 22.24
CA ASN A 180 -1.92 7.01 21.72
C ASN A 180 -2.18 6.25 20.41
N PRO A 181 -2.32 4.92 20.47
CA PRO A 181 -2.38 4.09 19.27
C PRO A 181 -3.65 4.34 18.43
N ASP A 182 -4.73 4.84 19.02
CA ASP A 182 -5.97 5.14 18.31
C ASP A 182 -5.94 6.49 17.56
N GLU A 183 -4.95 7.34 17.84
CA GLU A 183 -4.77 8.62 17.15
C GLU A 183 -3.95 8.45 15.87
N TYR A 184 -4.32 9.17 14.81
CA TYR A 184 -3.50 9.29 13.61
C TYR A 184 -2.47 10.41 13.82
N LYS A 185 -1.18 10.06 13.84
CA LYS A 185 -0.06 10.99 14.00
C LYS A 185 0.85 10.91 12.77
N TYR A 186 0.78 11.91 11.89
CA TYR A 186 1.47 11.89 10.60
C TYR A 186 2.99 11.85 10.71
N ASP A 187 3.53 12.33 11.82
CA ASP A 187 4.95 12.41 12.15
C ASP A 187 5.44 11.25 13.05
N ARG A 188 4.57 10.27 13.35
CA ARG A 188 4.87 9.15 14.28
C ARG A 188 6.15 8.39 13.95
N PHE A 189 6.51 8.29 12.68
CA PHE A 189 7.68 7.54 12.21
C PHE A 189 8.87 8.43 11.86
N VAL A 190 8.76 9.76 11.99
CA VAL A 190 9.87 10.67 11.73
C VAL A 190 10.95 10.48 12.79
N ASP A 191 12.09 9.91 12.38
CA ASP A 191 13.24 9.64 13.25
C ASP A 191 12.90 8.85 14.53
N ALA A 192 11.85 8.04 14.48
CA ALA A 192 11.30 7.33 15.64
C ALA A 192 11.81 5.89 15.76
N LYS A 193 11.82 5.41 17.01
CA LYS A 193 12.05 4.00 17.36
C LYS A 193 10.94 3.51 18.27
N PHE A 194 10.52 2.27 18.08
CA PHE A 194 9.44 1.66 18.84
C PHE A 194 9.97 0.48 19.65
N TYR A 195 9.38 0.22 20.81
CA TYR A 195 9.88 -0.77 21.76
C TYR A 195 8.74 -1.65 22.29
N LYS A 196 9.06 -2.90 22.59
CA LYS A 196 8.19 -3.84 23.31
C LYS A 196 9.07 -4.69 24.21
N TYR A 197 8.69 -4.86 25.48
CA TYR A 197 9.48 -5.56 26.50
C TYR A 197 10.92 -5.05 26.61
N GLY A 198 11.13 -3.75 26.42
CA GLY A 198 12.45 -3.11 26.45
C GLY A 198 13.35 -3.42 25.24
N LYS A 199 12.82 -4.04 24.18
CA LYS A 199 13.56 -4.36 22.94
C LYS A 199 13.00 -3.57 21.76
N GLU A 200 13.89 -3.13 20.86
CA GLU A 200 13.53 -2.37 19.67
C GLU A 200 12.74 -3.26 18.68
N VAL A 201 11.56 -2.78 18.26
CA VAL A 201 10.70 -3.45 17.28
C VAL A 201 11.18 -3.07 15.89
N LYS A 202 11.89 -3.99 15.21
CA LYS A 202 12.50 -3.74 13.89
C LYS A 202 11.49 -3.50 12.76
N ASN A 203 10.28 -4.05 12.87
CA ASN A 203 9.23 -3.88 11.88
C ASN A 203 7.91 -3.51 12.57
N PRO A 204 7.77 -2.24 13.00
CA PRO A 204 6.60 -1.79 13.76
C PRO A 204 5.33 -1.80 12.91
N VAL A 205 5.44 -1.73 11.58
CA VAL A 205 4.31 -1.76 10.63
C VAL A 205 4.40 -3.00 9.73
N MET A 206 3.92 -4.13 10.24
CA MET A 206 3.77 -5.38 9.48
C MET A 206 2.55 -5.37 8.52
N ALA A 207 2.46 -4.41 7.60
CA ALA A 207 1.32 -4.29 6.68
C ALA A 207 1.44 -5.11 5.37
N PHE A 208 2.64 -5.61 5.05
CA PHE A 208 2.94 -6.34 3.80
C PHE A 208 3.02 -7.86 3.98
N GLY A 209 2.37 -8.38 5.03
CA GLY A 209 2.45 -9.77 5.40
C GLY A 209 3.90 -10.23 5.65
N ALA A 210 4.20 -11.49 5.32
CA ALA A 210 5.50 -12.06 5.64
C ALA A 210 6.60 -11.76 4.61
N LEU A 211 6.28 -11.65 3.31
CA LEU A 211 7.20 -11.29 2.23
C LEU A 211 6.36 -10.84 1.02
N CYS A 212 6.12 -9.53 0.87
CA CYS A 212 5.53 -8.98 -0.35
C CYS A 212 6.65 -8.59 -1.33
N PRO A 213 6.77 -9.24 -2.51
CA PRO A 213 7.79 -8.89 -3.50
C PRO A 213 7.57 -7.47 -4.07
N GLY A 214 6.32 -6.99 -4.10
CA GLY A 214 5.95 -5.66 -4.58
C GLY A 214 6.12 -4.54 -3.56
N LYS A 215 6.57 -4.80 -2.32
CA LYS A 215 6.59 -3.80 -1.23
C LYS A 215 7.28 -2.50 -1.64
N LYS A 216 8.51 -2.59 -2.18
CA LYS A 216 9.30 -1.41 -2.55
C LYS A 216 8.59 -0.57 -3.61
N TYR A 217 8.04 -1.23 -4.63
CA TYR A 217 7.31 -0.58 -5.71
C TYR A 217 6.00 0.06 -5.23
N ALA A 218 5.21 -0.65 -4.42
CA ALA A 218 3.95 -0.15 -3.88
C ALA A 218 4.15 1.08 -2.99
N ILE A 219 5.19 1.08 -2.14
CA ILE A 219 5.52 2.23 -1.30
C ILE A 219 5.92 3.43 -2.18
N VAL A 220 6.86 3.25 -3.11
CA VAL A 220 7.31 4.37 -3.96
C VAL A 220 6.20 4.89 -4.87
N GLN A 221 5.38 4.02 -5.46
CA GLN A 221 4.23 4.43 -6.25
C GLN A 221 3.24 5.26 -5.41
N SER A 222 2.98 4.85 -4.17
CA SER A 222 2.11 5.59 -3.25
C SER A 222 2.72 6.94 -2.85
N LYS A 223 4.02 6.94 -2.52
CA LYS A 223 4.77 8.16 -2.18
C LYS A 223 4.74 9.14 -3.35
N TRP A 224 5.03 8.68 -4.57
CA TRP A 224 4.97 9.50 -5.79
C TRP A 224 3.58 10.08 -6.03
N PHE A 225 2.54 9.24 -5.92
CA PHE A 225 1.16 9.71 -6.04
C PHE A 225 0.84 10.82 -5.03
N LEU A 226 1.18 10.65 -3.76
CA LEU A 226 0.94 11.65 -2.72
C LEU A 226 1.75 12.91 -2.94
N LEU A 227 3.04 12.79 -3.26
CA LEU A 227 3.92 13.91 -3.57
C LEU A 227 3.32 14.77 -4.69
N SER A 228 3.05 14.15 -5.84
CA SER A 228 2.51 14.83 -7.01
C SER A 228 1.12 15.42 -6.74
N SER A 229 0.27 14.73 -5.98
CA SER A 229 -1.06 15.22 -5.62
C SER A 229 -1.01 16.43 -4.69
N MET A 230 -0.22 16.35 -3.62
CA MET A 230 -0.10 17.42 -2.62
C MET A 230 0.64 18.63 -3.17
N TYR A 231 1.56 18.44 -4.11
CA TYR A 231 2.22 19.51 -4.84
C TYR A 231 1.28 20.20 -5.84
N SER A 232 0.54 19.42 -6.63
CA SER A 232 -0.19 19.95 -7.79
C SER A 232 -1.57 20.52 -7.45
N PHE A 233 -2.21 20.07 -6.37
CA PHE A 233 -3.60 20.38 -6.09
C PHE A 233 -3.83 20.96 -4.70
N ASP A 234 -4.77 21.90 -4.63
CA ASP A 234 -5.51 22.21 -3.41
C ASP A 234 -6.71 21.29 -3.32
N MET A 235 -6.76 20.49 -2.26
CA MET A 235 -7.79 19.49 -2.02
C MET A 235 -8.40 19.71 -0.64
N GLU A 236 -9.70 19.49 -0.52
CA GLU A 236 -10.42 19.52 0.75
C GLU A 236 -11.53 18.47 0.77
N LEU A 237 -11.76 17.90 1.94
CA LEU A 237 -12.88 16.99 2.18
C LEU A 237 -14.19 17.80 2.19
N CYS A 238 -15.25 17.31 1.54
CA CYS A 238 -16.56 17.97 1.59
C CYS A 238 -17.17 17.92 3.01
N ASP A 239 -18.00 18.91 3.34
CA ASP A 239 -18.60 19.04 4.66
C ASP A 239 -19.38 17.78 5.08
N GLY A 240 -19.07 17.25 6.27
CA GLY A 240 -19.76 16.08 6.85
C GLY A 240 -19.33 14.73 6.28
N GLU A 241 -18.41 14.71 5.31
CA GLU A 241 -17.80 13.46 4.85
C GLU A 241 -16.91 12.86 5.93
N SER A 242 -17.02 11.55 6.11
CA SER A 242 -16.23 10.79 7.08
C SER A 242 -16.29 9.33 6.71
N THR A 243 -15.22 8.57 6.95
CA THR A 243 -15.23 7.13 6.70
C THR A 243 -14.23 6.43 7.60
N GLN A 244 -14.36 5.12 7.70
CA GLN A 244 -13.52 4.29 8.56
C GLN A 244 -13.23 2.95 7.89
N PRO A 245 -12.14 2.27 8.28
CA PRO A 245 -11.85 0.92 7.81
C PRO A 245 -13.03 -0.03 8.08
N ASP A 246 -13.52 -0.70 7.04
CA ASP A 246 -14.59 -1.69 7.15
C ASP A 246 -14.03 -3.05 7.56
N ILE A 247 -14.21 -3.36 8.85
CA ILE A 247 -13.71 -4.58 9.48
C ILE A 247 -14.44 -5.85 9.04
N ASN A 248 -15.55 -5.76 8.31
CA ASN A 248 -16.26 -6.94 7.80
C ASN A 248 -15.53 -7.61 6.64
N TYR A 249 -14.57 -6.91 6.02
CA TYR A 249 -13.77 -7.39 4.90
C TYR A 249 -12.55 -8.20 5.37
N TYR A 250 -12.81 -9.26 6.13
CA TYR A 250 -11.79 -10.20 6.58
C TYR A 250 -11.00 -10.78 5.39
N GLY A 251 -9.67 -10.80 5.50
CA GLY A 251 -8.77 -11.34 4.48
C GLY A 251 -8.27 -10.30 3.46
N HIS A 252 -8.74 -9.06 3.52
CA HIS A 252 -8.12 -7.94 2.79
C HIS A 252 -6.91 -7.39 3.56
N GLU A 253 -5.82 -7.11 2.86
CA GLU A 253 -4.56 -6.67 3.46
C GLU A 253 -4.64 -5.21 3.95
N ILE A 254 -5.26 -4.34 3.15
CA ILE A 254 -5.69 -2.99 3.53
C ILE A 254 -7.21 -2.96 3.48
N LEU A 255 -7.85 -2.57 4.57
CA LEU A 255 -9.31 -2.58 4.68
C LEU A 255 -9.93 -1.52 3.76
N PRO A 256 -11.06 -1.80 3.10
CA PRO A 256 -11.77 -0.78 2.32
C PRO A 256 -12.46 0.22 3.27
N PRO A 257 -12.85 1.41 2.77
CA PRO A 257 -13.69 2.30 3.54
C PRO A 257 -15.13 1.77 3.65
N THR A 258 -15.82 2.08 4.75
CA THR A 258 -17.26 1.77 4.91
C THR A 258 -18.15 2.51 3.90
N LYS A 259 -17.68 3.65 3.40
CA LYS A 259 -18.32 4.41 2.33
C LYS A 259 -17.29 5.28 1.60
N GLU A 260 -17.56 5.58 0.34
CA GLU A 260 -16.81 6.61 -0.40
C GLU A 260 -17.05 7.99 0.22
N VAL A 261 -16.11 8.90 -0.01
CA VAL A 261 -16.15 10.30 0.46
C VAL A 261 -15.96 11.23 -0.72
N GLN A 262 -16.60 12.39 -0.65
CA GLN A 262 -16.47 13.44 -1.67
C GLN A 262 -15.36 14.42 -1.29
N ILE A 263 -14.56 14.82 -2.27
CA ILE A 263 -13.55 15.86 -2.12
C ILE A 263 -13.76 16.95 -3.17
N ARG A 264 -13.36 18.17 -2.86
CA ARG A 264 -13.20 19.25 -3.84
C ARG A 264 -11.72 19.46 -4.09
N TYR A 265 -11.34 19.65 -5.34
CA TYR A 265 -9.95 19.90 -5.70
C TYR A 265 -9.83 20.96 -6.81
N LYS A 266 -8.73 21.70 -6.79
CA LYS A 266 -8.34 22.64 -7.85
C LYS A 266 -6.84 22.54 -8.08
N LEU A 267 -6.40 22.75 -9.33
CA LEU A 267 -4.98 22.83 -9.66
C LEU A 267 -4.37 24.08 -9.01
N ARG A 268 -3.19 23.94 -8.39
CA ARG A 268 -2.39 25.07 -7.88
C ARG A 268 -1.80 25.86 -9.04
N GLN A 269 -1.61 27.16 -8.83
CA GLN A 269 -1.00 28.05 -9.83
C GLN A 269 0.53 28.02 -9.70
N ASN A 270 1.22 28.27 -10.82
CA ASN A 270 2.69 28.38 -10.90
C ASN A 270 3.42 27.14 -10.35
N ILE A 271 2.89 25.96 -10.61
CA ILE A 271 3.54 24.70 -10.28
C ILE A 271 4.52 24.29 -11.37
N GLU A 272 5.67 23.79 -10.94
CA GLU A 272 6.64 23.12 -11.81
C GLU A 272 6.09 21.79 -12.33
N LYS A 273 6.53 21.36 -13.51
CA LYS A 273 6.22 20.02 -14.00
C LYS A 273 7.08 19.01 -13.24
N LEU A 274 6.47 17.94 -12.72
CA LEU A 274 7.19 16.87 -12.03
C LEU A 274 7.15 15.57 -12.84
N SER A 275 8.26 14.85 -12.91
CA SER A 275 8.31 13.48 -13.41
C SER A 275 9.08 12.54 -12.48
N PHE A 276 8.90 11.25 -12.72
CA PHE A 276 9.50 10.16 -11.97
C PHE A 276 10.30 9.25 -12.91
N LEU A 277 11.56 9.00 -12.56
CA LEU A 277 12.51 8.16 -13.30
C LEU A 277 12.72 6.80 -12.62
#